data_AF-F9FZX4-F1
#
_entry.id   AF-F9FZX4-F1
#
_cell.length_a   1.000
_cell.length_b   1.000
_cell.length_c   1.000
_cell.angle_alpha   90.00
_cell.angle_beta   90.00
_cell.angle_gamma   90.00
#
_symmetry.space_group_name_H-M   'P 1'
#
loop_
_entity.id
_entity.type
_entity.pdbx_description
1 polymer ?
#
loop_
_entity_poly.entity_id
_entity_poly.type
_entity_poly.pdbx_seq_one_letter_code
_entity_poly.pdbx_strand_id
1 'polypeptide(L)'
;MFEWAYHNAPTLGGDPRRLFTIGTSAGGALALAVARKVRLRHTALSQDAIKCVVAFNPVVFHTGNVPEQYSSQHTAFKENKENTPVIDLETLTSFYNLCNLKTDDADYFVGLDQASHQLFPPLYIVTCGLDPLRDDGKVLAESMESRGVPVRRDHYDGLPHCFWVVPTLPESVEFLKNAIQGVTWVMDKMVAITVVDLAKAPTDGLTSVHLTHPIIMPATVTILYPNDADADYDLDYYVKHHMPLLGKLWGTKGLKSWTATKYAPDADGSPHPYAFGCSIAWETADAIKAAFSGPEAGKVMADVAKFSNKQPIMLFGKQLAES
;
A
#
# COMPACT_ATOMS: atom_id res chain seq x y z
N MET A 1 19.13 12.85 -8.59
CA MET A 1 18.57 11.48 -8.53
C MET A 1 17.06 11.46 -8.73
N PHE A 2 16.27 12.23 -7.97
CA PHE A 2 14.80 12.24 -8.11
C PHE A 2 14.30 12.71 -9.50
N GLU A 3 14.82 13.83 -10.02
CA GLU A 3 14.47 14.29 -11.38
C GLU A 3 14.85 13.27 -12.46
N TRP A 4 15.99 12.60 -12.28
CA TRP A 4 16.40 11.50 -13.15
C TRP A 4 15.37 10.36 -13.12
N ALA A 5 14.90 9.94 -11.94
CA ALA A 5 13.88 8.91 -11.81
C ALA A 5 12.56 9.30 -12.48
N TYR A 6 12.15 10.57 -12.35
CA TYR A 6 10.97 11.10 -13.07
C TYR A 6 11.14 11.00 -14.60
N HIS A 7 12.25 11.49 -15.13
CA HIS A 7 12.49 11.49 -16.59
C HIS A 7 12.72 10.10 -17.17
N ASN A 8 13.18 9.14 -16.36
CA ASN A 8 13.42 7.76 -16.77
C ASN A 8 12.31 6.81 -16.32
N ALA A 9 11.21 7.30 -15.75
CA ALA A 9 10.12 6.43 -15.30
C ALA A 9 9.62 5.50 -16.42
N PRO A 10 9.36 5.97 -17.67
CA PRO A 10 8.90 5.07 -18.74
C PRO A 10 9.89 3.97 -19.10
N THR A 11 11.21 4.23 -19.01
CA THR A 11 12.24 3.22 -19.33
C THR A 11 12.40 2.18 -18.23
N LEU A 12 11.94 2.49 -17.01
CA LEU A 12 11.91 1.60 -15.85
C LEU A 12 10.55 0.90 -15.68
N GLY A 13 9.62 1.06 -16.64
CA GLY A 13 8.25 0.54 -16.55
C GLY A 13 7.33 1.31 -15.59
N GLY A 14 7.75 2.50 -15.14
CA GLY A 14 6.98 3.39 -14.29
C GLY A 14 6.20 4.46 -15.07
N ASP A 15 5.14 5.00 -14.45
CA ASP A 15 4.39 6.14 -14.98
C ASP A 15 4.83 7.42 -14.26
N PRO A 16 5.45 8.40 -14.95
CA PRO A 16 5.90 9.66 -14.34
C PRO A 16 4.75 10.48 -13.74
N ARG A 17 3.50 10.22 -14.14
CA ARG A 17 2.30 10.86 -13.58
C ARG A 17 1.91 10.30 -12.21
N ARG A 18 2.55 9.21 -11.76
CA ARG A 18 2.23 8.46 -10.53
C ARG A 18 3.42 8.37 -9.58
N LEU A 19 4.19 9.47 -9.48
CA LEU A 19 5.39 9.52 -8.69
C LEU A 19 5.09 9.84 -7.22
N PHE A 20 5.78 9.15 -6.29
CA PHE A 20 5.77 9.43 -4.86
C PHE A 20 7.17 9.36 -4.27
N THR A 21 7.33 9.93 -3.08
CA THR A 21 8.52 9.74 -2.26
C THR A 21 8.21 8.85 -1.07
N ILE A 22 9.13 7.96 -0.74
CA ILE A 22 9.05 7.09 0.44
C ILE A 22 10.41 7.03 1.12
N GLY A 23 10.42 7.00 2.45
CA GLY A 23 11.64 6.77 3.20
C GLY A 23 11.44 6.57 4.68
N THR A 24 12.51 6.12 5.33
CA THR A 24 12.56 5.81 6.76
C THR A 24 13.62 6.65 7.44
N SER A 25 13.36 7.17 8.65
CA SER A 25 14.33 7.93 9.44
C SER A 25 14.84 9.16 8.67
N ALA A 26 16.16 9.30 8.51
CA ALA A 26 16.79 10.28 7.62
C ALA A 26 16.25 10.19 6.17
N GLY A 27 15.95 8.99 5.67
CA GLY A 27 15.27 8.81 4.38
C GLY A 27 13.85 9.37 4.36
N GLY A 28 13.13 9.33 5.49
CA GLY A 28 11.83 9.97 5.65
C GLY A 28 11.94 11.50 5.59
N ALA A 29 12.98 12.06 6.20
CA ALA A 29 13.31 13.48 6.09
C ALA A 29 13.59 13.87 4.63
N LEU A 30 14.41 13.09 3.92
CA LEU A 30 14.68 13.31 2.50
C LEU A 30 13.42 13.18 1.62
N ALA A 31 12.53 12.22 1.92
CA ALA A 31 11.28 12.06 1.20
C ALA A 31 10.37 13.29 1.34
N LEU A 32 10.29 13.85 2.56
CA LEU A 32 9.58 15.10 2.85
C LEU A 32 10.26 16.31 2.19
N ALA A 33 11.58 16.43 2.30
CA ALA A 33 12.36 17.53 1.74
C ALA A 33 12.25 17.61 0.21
N VAL A 34 12.35 16.46 -0.48
CA VAL A 34 12.16 16.40 -1.94
C VAL A 34 10.74 16.83 -2.32
N ALA A 35 9.72 16.36 -1.59
CA ALA A 35 8.34 16.77 -1.83
C ALA A 35 8.14 18.28 -1.65
N ARG A 36 8.70 18.85 -0.58
CA ARG A 36 8.71 20.30 -0.33
C ARG A 36 9.37 21.06 -1.47
N LYS A 37 10.58 20.66 -1.90
CA LYS A 37 11.33 21.33 -2.98
C LYS A 37 10.54 21.34 -4.29
N VAL A 38 9.88 20.24 -4.65
CA VAL A 38 9.00 20.19 -5.83
C VAL A 38 7.81 21.15 -5.68
N ARG A 39 7.13 21.13 -4.53
CA ARG A 39 5.99 22.01 -4.26
C ARG A 39 6.36 23.50 -4.26
N LEU A 40 7.58 23.83 -3.85
CA LEU A 40 8.11 25.20 -3.85
C LEU A 40 8.72 25.63 -5.20
N ARG A 41 8.70 24.79 -6.25
CA ARG A 41 9.34 25.05 -7.55
C ARG A 41 10.86 25.21 -7.49
N HIS A 42 11.51 24.53 -6.55
CA HIS A 42 12.97 24.50 -6.45
C HIS A 42 13.59 23.40 -7.36
N THR A 43 12.78 22.81 -8.24
CA THR A 43 13.16 21.75 -9.19
C THR A 43 12.60 22.07 -10.57
N ALA A 44 13.06 21.36 -11.61
CA ALA A 44 12.54 21.50 -12.97
C ALA A 44 11.18 20.80 -13.18
N LEU A 45 10.69 20.08 -12.17
CA LEU A 45 9.44 19.33 -12.23
C LEU A 45 8.23 20.23 -11.98
N SER A 46 7.07 19.81 -12.47
CA SER A 46 5.81 20.46 -12.09
C SER A 46 5.58 20.34 -10.58
N GLN A 47 4.99 21.36 -9.96
CA GLN A 47 4.72 21.37 -8.51
C GLN A 47 3.88 20.17 -8.07
N ASP A 48 3.04 19.65 -8.96
CA ASP A 48 2.18 18.51 -8.70
C ASP A 48 2.81 17.16 -9.05
N ALA A 49 4.10 17.11 -9.44
CA ALA A 49 4.75 15.88 -9.89
C ALA A 49 4.76 14.78 -8.81
N ILE A 50 4.90 15.15 -7.53
CA ILE A 50 4.79 14.22 -6.40
C ILE A 50 3.35 14.15 -5.94
N LYS A 51 2.76 12.95 -6.10
CA LYS A 51 1.35 12.68 -5.85
C LYS A 51 1.05 12.23 -4.42
N CYS A 52 2.05 11.70 -3.71
CA CYS A 52 1.97 11.47 -2.26
C CYS A 52 3.36 11.34 -1.63
N VAL A 53 3.39 11.34 -0.30
CA VAL A 53 4.60 11.10 0.51
C VAL A 53 4.34 9.99 1.52
N VAL A 54 5.32 9.13 1.71
CA VAL A 54 5.34 8.10 2.77
C VAL A 54 6.59 8.29 3.62
N ALA A 55 6.42 8.45 4.93
CA ALA A 55 7.52 8.74 5.84
C ALA A 55 7.44 7.86 7.10
N PHE A 56 8.42 6.99 7.31
CA PHE A 56 8.49 6.15 8.51
C PHE A 56 9.48 6.72 9.51
N ASN A 57 9.04 7.01 10.73
CA ASN A 57 9.81 7.64 11.81
C ASN A 57 10.69 8.80 11.32
N PRO A 58 10.14 9.80 10.60
CA PRO A 58 10.96 10.80 9.92
C PRO A 58 11.67 11.75 10.89
N VAL A 59 12.84 12.24 10.48
CA VAL A 59 13.45 13.43 11.07
C VAL A 59 12.77 14.67 10.49
N VAL A 60 12.32 15.56 11.36
CA VAL A 60 11.53 16.76 11.04
C VAL A 60 12.13 18.01 11.69
N PHE A 61 12.72 17.88 12.87
CA PHE A 61 13.38 18.97 13.60
C PHE A 61 14.80 18.60 14.01
N HIS A 62 15.62 19.62 14.22
CA HIS A 62 16.89 19.47 14.91
C HIS A 62 16.63 19.50 16.43
N THR A 63 17.38 18.72 17.23
CA THR A 63 17.21 18.65 18.70
C THR A 63 17.36 20.01 19.38
N GLY A 64 18.27 20.84 18.88
CA GLY A 64 18.47 22.23 19.31
C GLY A 64 17.52 23.28 18.70
N ASN A 65 16.53 22.91 17.88
CA ASN A 65 15.63 23.87 17.23
C ASN A 65 14.24 23.27 16.94
N VAL A 66 13.47 23.07 18.00
CA VAL A 66 12.03 22.80 17.91
C VAL A 66 11.28 24.13 18.08
N PRO A 67 10.44 24.57 17.14
CA PRO A 67 9.66 25.81 17.28
C PRO A 67 8.84 25.85 18.58
N GLU A 68 8.83 27.00 19.25
CA GLU A 68 8.23 27.18 20.58
C GLU A 68 6.78 26.69 20.68
N GLN A 69 5.97 26.92 19.64
CA GLN A 69 4.59 26.45 19.54
C GLN A 69 4.41 24.93 19.66
N TYR A 70 5.46 24.14 19.39
CA TYR A 70 5.45 22.68 19.49
C TYR A 70 6.10 22.17 20.78
N SER A 71 6.74 23.05 21.57
CA SER A 71 7.48 22.66 22.78
C SER A 71 6.67 21.85 23.80
N SER A 72 5.37 22.14 23.93
CA SER A 72 4.47 21.41 24.83
C SER A 72 4.07 20.02 24.31
N GLN A 73 4.17 19.79 23.01
CA GLN A 73 3.79 18.55 22.33
C GLN A 73 5.00 17.68 21.98
N HIS A 74 6.19 18.27 21.97
CA HIS A 74 7.44 17.63 21.62
C HIS A 74 8.25 17.31 22.88
N THR A 75 7.95 16.16 23.47
CA THR A 75 8.58 15.67 24.70
C THR A 75 9.50 14.49 24.45
N ALA A 76 9.41 13.85 23.29
CA ALA A 76 10.12 12.64 22.91
C ALA A 76 11.65 12.77 22.99
N PHE A 77 12.23 13.93 22.66
CA PHE A 77 13.68 14.14 22.83
C PHE A 77 14.12 14.01 24.28
N LYS A 78 13.27 14.40 25.24
CA LYS A 78 13.54 14.29 26.67
C LYS A 78 13.20 12.89 27.20
N GLU A 79 12.05 12.35 26.80
CA GLU A 79 11.56 11.04 27.27
C GLU A 79 12.42 9.88 26.77
N ASN A 80 12.86 9.93 25.51
CA ASN A 80 13.69 8.93 24.87
C ASN A 80 15.17 9.38 24.79
N LYS A 81 15.62 10.14 25.79
CA LYS A 81 16.97 10.72 25.82
C LYS A 81 18.05 9.65 25.98
N GLU A 82 17.81 8.68 26.85
CA GLU A 82 18.76 7.66 27.29
C GLU A 82 18.03 6.31 27.37
N ASN A 83 18.76 5.19 27.36
CA ASN A 83 18.22 3.83 27.46
C ASN A 83 17.13 3.50 26.43
N THR A 84 17.16 4.17 25.27
CA THR A 84 16.20 3.94 24.18
C THR A 84 16.81 2.94 23.19
N PRO A 85 16.14 1.82 22.87
CA PRO A 85 16.69 0.85 21.93
C PRO A 85 16.83 1.41 20.51
N VAL A 86 17.83 0.91 19.78
CA VAL A 86 18.18 1.30 18.39
C VAL A 86 18.78 2.71 18.28
N ILE A 87 18.08 3.74 18.76
CA ILE A 87 18.53 5.13 18.69
C ILE A 87 18.05 5.93 19.90
N ASP A 88 18.97 6.62 20.54
CA ASP A 88 18.71 7.60 21.60
C ASP A 88 19.11 9.02 21.14
N LEU A 89 18.92 10.02 21.99
CA LEU A 89 19.17 11.42 21.64
C LEU A 89 20.65 11.70 21.36
N GLU A 90 21.56 11.03 22.06
CA GLU A 90 23.01 11.17 21.85
C GLU A 90 23.42 10.65 20.47
N THR A 91 22.92 9.46 20.10
CA THR A 91 23.14 8.86 18.79
C THR A 91 22.55 9.72 17.67
N LEU A 92 21.32 10.22 17.86
CA LEU A 92 20.67 11.12 16.91
C LEU A 92 21.47 12.41 16.70
N THR A 93 21.93 13.03 17.79
CA THR A 93 22.74 14.26 17.74
C THR A 93 24.09 14.00 17.06
N SER A 94 24.67 12.82 17.27
CA SER A 94 25.90 12.41 16.59
C SER A 94 25.71 12.31 15.07
N PHE A 95 24.58 11.81 14.59
CA PHE A 95 24.27 11.84 13.15
C PHE A 95 24.20 13.26 12.59
N TYR A 96 23.57 14.19 13.32
CA TYR A 96 23.49 15.59 12.88
C TYR A 96 24.88 16.21 12.74
N ASN A 97 25.75 15.97 13.72
CA ASN A 97 27.14 16.43 13.69
C ASN A 97 27.93 15.81 12.53
N LEU A 98 27.84 14.50 12.33
CA LEU A 98 28.54 13.79 11.26
C LEU A 98 28.11 14.25 9.86
N CYS A 99 26.83 14.60 9.71
CA CYS A 99 26.28 15.13 8.47
C CYS A 99 26.45 16.65 8.33
N ASN A 100 27.06 17.34 9.31
CA ASN A 100 27.15 18.81 9.38
C ASN A 100 25.80 19.52 9.20
N LEU A 101 24.72 18.94 9.74
CA LEU A 101 23.40 19.54 9.67
C LEU A 101 23.34 20.78 10.55
N LYS A 102 22.85 21.88 9.99
CA LYS A 102 22.64 23.12 10.75
C LYS A 102 21.29 23.06 11.44
N THR A 103 21.22 23.62 12.65
CA THR A 103 19.99 23.66 13.46
C THR A 103 18.82 24.36 12.75
N ASP A 104 19.11 25.26 11.82
CA ASP A 104 18.17 26.08 11.06
C ASP A 104 18.00 25.64 9.58
N ASP A 105 18.51 24.46 9.22
CA ASP A 105 18.40 23.93 7.84
C ASP A 105 16.97 23.49 7.52
N ALA A 106 16.10 24.44 7.13
CA ALA A 106 14.73 24.19 6.72
C ALA A 106 14.60 23.39 5.41
N ASP A 107 15.71 23.18 4.70
CA ASP A 107 15.75 22.34 3.51
C ASP A 107 15.81 20.85 3.87
N TYR A 108 16.35 20.51 5.04
CA TYR A 108 16.32 19.15 5.60
C TYR A 108 15.24 18.99 6.68
N PHE A 109 15.15 19.93 7.63
CA PHE A 109 14.18 19.94 8.73
C PHE A 109 12.87 20.62 8.30
N VAL A 110 12.04 19.89 7.56
CA VAL A 110 10.80 20.40 6.94
C VAL A 110 9.85 21.05 7.96
N GLY A 111 9.86 20.64 9.23
CA GLY A 111 9.00 21.21 10.25
C GLY A 111 9.25 22.69 10.56
N LEU A 112 10.42 23.21 10.18
CA LEU A 112 10.76 24.63 10.34
C LEU A 112 9.98 25.54 9.36
N ASP A 113 9.62 25.04 8.17
CA ASP A 113 8.86 25.80 7.18
C ASP A 113 7.37 25.42 7.17
N GLN A 114 6.67 25.91 8.19
CA GLN A 114 5.25 25.65 8.38
C GLN A 114 4.36 26.21 7.26
N ALA A 115 4.82 27.25 6.56
CA ALA A 115 4.08 27.82 5.44
C ALA A 115 3.95 26.81 4.28
N SER A 116 4.93 25.91 4.13
CA SER A 116 4.89 24.85 3.13
C SER A 116 3.97 23.68 3.49
N HIS A 117 3.58 23.51 4.75
CA HIS A 117 2.84 22.32 5.19
C HIS A 117 1.52 22.11 4.43
N GLN A 118 0.80 23.18 4.11
CA GLN A 118 -0.45 23.11 3.33
C GLN A 118 -0.24 22.71 1.86
N LEU A 119 0.99 22.79 1.35
CA LEU A 119 1.31 22.50 -0.03
C LEU A 119 1.55 21.01 -0.27
N PHE A 120 1.71 20.22 0.81
CA PHE A 120 2.05 18.81 0.67
C PHE A 120 0.90 18.01 0.04
N PRO A 121 1.24 17.00 -0.79
CA PRO A 121 0.26 16.00 -1.21
C PRO A 121 -0.13 15.10 -0.03
N PRO A 122 -1.08 14.16 -0.21
CA PRO A 122 -1.40 13.16 0.81
C PRO A 122 -0.18 12.52 1.45
N LEU A 123 -0.18 12.41 2.77
CA LEU A 123 0.92 11.90 3.59
C LEU A 123 0.49 10.65 4.34
N TYR A 124 1.28 9.58 4.25
CA TYR A 124 1.24 8.49 5.21
C TYR A 124 2.49 8.55 6.09
N ILE A 125 2.30 8.60 7.40
CA ILE A 125 3.38 8.76 8.37
C ILE A 125 3.29 7.73 9.48
N VAL A 126 4.44 7.15 9.83
CA VAL A 126 4.55 6.17 10.92
C VAL A 126 5.45 6.72 12.01
N THR A 127 5.09 6.43 13.26
CA THR A 127 5.88 6.79 14.45
C THR A 127 5.98 5.61 15.42
N CYS A 128 7.01 5.62 16.25
CA CYS A 128 7.27 4.61 17.28
C CYS A 128 7.30 5.27 18.67
N GLY A 129 6.89 4.56 19.72
CA GLY A 129 6.80 5.10 21.09
C GLY A 129 8.17 5.31 21.75
N LEU A 130 9.06 4.32 21.64
CA LEU A 130 10.43 4.37 22.17
C LEU A 130 11.39 4.94 21.12
N ASP A 131 11.13 6.17 20.71
CA ASP A 131 11.84 6.84 19.62
C ASP A 131 11.99 8.34 19.92
N PRO A 132 13.20 8.92 19.94
CA PRO A 132 13.36 10.38 20.07
C PRO A 132 12.64 11.16 18.97
N LEU A 133 12.40 10.56 17.80
CA LEU A 133 11.69 11.16 16.66
C LEU A 133 10.16 10.92 16.71
N ARG A 134 9.62 10.35 17.79
CA ARG A 134 8.17 10.12 17.93
C ARG A 134 7.37 11.38 17.67
N ASP A 135 7.74 12.48 18.33
CA ASP A 135 6.96 13.72 18.29
C ASP A 135 7.26 14.55 17.03
N ASP A 136 8.40 14.34 16.36
CA ASP A 136 8.70 14.90 15.03
C ASP A 136 7.58 14.52 14.05
N GLY A 137 7.30 13.21 13.94
CA GLY A 137 6.27 12.72 13.03
C GLY A 137 4.87 13.14 13.46
N LYS A 138 4.55 13.06 14.76
CA LYS A 138 3.23 13.42 15.30
C LYS A 138 2.88 14.88 15.01
N VAL A 139 3.77 15.81 15.38
CA VAL A 139 3.54 17.25 15.23
C VAL A 139 3.45 17.64 13.76
N LEU A 140 4.30 17.08 12.89
CA LEU A 140 4.21 17.35 11.45
C LEU A 140 2.87 16.92 10.88
N ALA A 141 2.41 15.72 11.26
CA ALA A 141 1.16 15.15 10.80
C ALA A 141 -0.05 15.98 11.22
N GLU A 142 -0.07 16.49 12.46
CA GLU A 142 -1.11 17.38 12.98
C GLU A 142 -1.08 18.75 12.29
N SER A 143 0.11 19.30 12.07
CA SER A 143 0.30 20.57 11.38
C SER A 143 -0.17 20.53 9.92
N MET A 144 0.08 19.44 9.20
CA MET A 144 -0.40 19.26 7.83
C MET A 144 -1.91 18.98 7.76
N GLU A 145 -2.43 18.12 8.64
CA GLU A 145 -3.85 17.77 8.68
C GLU A 145 -4.73 19.00 9.00
N SER A 146 -4.34 19.81 9.97
CA SER A 146 -5.03 21.07 10.31
C SER A 146 -5.08 22.09 9.17
N ARG A 147 -4.26 21.89 8.12
CA ARG A 147 -4.19 22.71 6.90
C ARG A 147 -4.83 22.03 5.69
N GLY A 148 -5.56 20.94 5.89
CA GLY A 148 -6.34 20.26 4.86
C GLY A 148 -5.56 19.24 4.03
N VAL A 149 -4.31 18.93 4.39
CA VAL A 149 -3.59 17.82 3.77
C VAL A 149 -4.21 16.50 4.23
N PRO A 150 -4.55 15.57 3.33
CA PRO A 150 -4.99 14.24 3.73
C PRO A 150 -3.83 13.50 4.40
N VAL A 151 -3.97 13.16 5.68
CA VAL A 151 -2.94 12.44 6.43
C VAL A 151 -3.49 11.10 6.93
N ARG A 152 -2.70 10.03 6.81
CA ARG A 152 -2.89 8.77 7.53
C ARG A 152 -1.72 8.56 8.47
N ARG A 153 -2.00 8.09 9.68
CA ARG A 153 -0.99 7.86 10.73
C ARG A 153 -1.12 6.44 11.25
N ASP A 154 0.01 5.77 11.44
CA ASP A 154 0.08 4.59 12.28
C ASP A 154 1.14 4.85 13.37
N HIS A 155 0.83 4.44 14.60
CA HIS A 155 1.71 4.62 15.76
C HIS A 155 1.90 3.29 16.48
N TYR A 156 3.15 2.98 16.82
CA TYR A 156 3.52 1.75 17.49
C TYR A 156 4.02 2.04 18.90
N ASP A 157 3.12 1.92 19.87
CA ASP A 157 3.45 2.15 21.27
C ASP A 157 4.44 1.10 21.80
N GLY A 158 5.36 1.53 22.67
CA GLY A 158 6.37 0.65 23.27
C GLY A 158 7.41 0.05 22.31
N LEU A 159 7.35 0.33 21.01
CA LEU A 159 8.33 -0.18 20.03
C LEU A 159 9.40 0.87 19.71
N PRO A 160 10.66 0.43 19.46
CA PRO A 160 11.75 1.34 19.15
C PRO A 160 11.77 1.80 17.69
N HIS A 161 12.60 2.81 17.44
CA HIS A 161 12.87 3.31 16.10
C HIS A 161 13.23 2.16 15.13
N CYS A 162 12.52 2.08 14.00
CA CYS A 162 12.75 1.05 12.97
C CYS A 162 12.68 -0.40 13.46
N PHE A 163 11.90 -0.73 14.50
CA PHE A 163 11.83 -2.09 15.05
C PHE A 163 11.61 -3.20 14.00
N TRP A 164 10.96 -2.89 12.89
CA TRP A 164 10.70 -3.81 11.76
C TRP A 164 11.96 -4.34 11.05
N VAL A 165 13.14 -3.80 11.35
CA VAL A 165 14.42 -4.40 10.92
C VAL A 165 14.71 -5.73 11.61
N VAL A 166 13.99 -6.04 12.70
CA VAL A 166 14.05 -7.32 13.40
C VAL A 166 12.87 -8.18 12.92
N PRO A 167 13.07 -9.04 11.91
CA PRO A 167 11.96 -9.76 11.26
C PRO A 167 11.29 -10.81 12.15
N THR A 168 11.92 -11.19 13.26
CA THR A 168 11.41 -12.18 14.21
C THR A 168 10.42 -11.61 15.22
N LEU A 169 10.28 -10.29 15.32
CA LEU A 169 9.27 -9.65 16.16
C LEU A 169 7.89 -9.80 15.48
N PRO A 170 6.85 -10.32 16.16
CA PRO A 170 5.50 -10.42 15.60
C PRO A 170 4.95 -9.08 15.11
N GLU A 171 5.28 -8.00 15.80
CA GLU A 171 4.89 -6.63 15.48
C GLU A 171 5.45 -6.21 14.11
N SER A 172 6.58 -6.76 13.67
CA SER A 172 7.16 -6.46 12.35
C SER A 172 6.24 -6.94 11.22
N VAL A 173 5.53 -8.04 11.42
CA VAL A 173 4.53 -8.54 10.46
C VAL A 173 3.32 -7.62 10.43
N GLU A 174 2.88 -7.11 11.58
CA GLU A 174 1.82 -6.12 11.66
C GLU A 174 2.22 -4.80 11.00
N PHE A 175 3.44 -4.32 11.24
CA PHE A 175 4.00 -3.16 10.54
C PHE A 175 3.95 -3.33 9.03
N LEU A 176 4.43 -4.45 8.49
CA LEU A 176 4.41 -4.67 7.04
C LEU A 176 2.99 -4.63 6.47
N LYS A 177 2.01 -5.22 7.17
CA LYS A 177 0.59 -5.16 6.77
C LYS A 177 0.07 -3.72 6.76
N ASN A 178 0.30 -2.96 7.84
CA ASN A 178 -0.17 -1.59 7.97
C ASN A 178 0.56 -0.66 6.98
N ALA A 179 1.87 -0.85 6.78
CA ALA A 179 2.65 -0.13 5.79
C ALA A 179 2.12 -0.33 4.38
N ILE A 180 1.80 -1.56 3.98
CA ILE A 180 1.17 -1.85 2.68
C ILE A 180 -0.19 -1.14 2.57
N GLN A 181 -1.01 -1.18 3.62
CA GLN A 181 -2.31 -0.50 3.62
C GLN A 181 -2.19 1.02 3.56
N GLY A 182 -1.23 1.61 4.29
CA GLY A 182 -1.00 3.05 4.30
C GLY A 182 -0.44 3.56 2.97
N VAL A 183 0.51 2.83 2.38
CA VAL A 183 1.03 3.09 1.03
C VAL A 183 -0.09 2.97 -0.01
N THR A 184 -0.93 1.93 0.08
CA THR A 184 -2.10 1.78 -0.81
C THR A 184 -3.06 2.94 -0.66
N TRP A 185 -3.36 3.36 0.59
CA TRP A 185 -4.26 4.47 0.85
C TRP A 185 -3.77 5.79 0.22
N VAL A 186 -2.48 6.13 0.34
CA VAL A 186 -1.98 7.34 -0.33
C VAL A 186 -1.98 7.21 -1.85
N MET A 187 -1.73 6.01 -2.38
CA MET A 187 -1.80 5.75 -3.83
C MET A 187 -3.23 5.91 -4.37
N ASP A 188 -4.25 5.48 -3.63
CA ASP A 188 -5.66 5.65 -4.02
C ASP A 188 -6.05 7.13 -4.08
N LYS A 189 -5.51 7.95 -3.17
CA LYS A 189 -5.70 9.42 -3.22
C LYS A 189 -5.06 10.05 -4.45
N MET A 190 -3.98 9.49 -5.00
CA MET A 190 -3.40 9.96 -6.27
C MET A 190 -4.39 9.83 -7.43
N VAL A 191 -5.12 8.71 -7.47
CA VAL A 191 -6.11 8.43 -8.52
C VAL A 191 -7.29 9.38 -8.40
N ALA A 192 -7.77 9.64 -7.18
CA ALA A 192 -8.87 10.58 -6.94
C ALA A 192 -8.54 12.04 -7.35
N ILE A 193 -7.31 12.51 -7.09
CA ILE A 193 -6.88 13.87 -7.48
C ILE A 193 -6.83 14.00 -9.01
N THR A 194 -6.37 12.96 -9.71
CA THR A 194 -6.33 12.95 -11.19
C THR A 194 -7.72 13.07 -11.81
N VAL A 195 -8.75 12.49 -11.20
CA VAL A 195 -10.14 12.55 -11.68
C VAL A 195 -10.76 13.95 -11.48
N VAL A 196 -10.45 14.63 -10.38
CA VAL A 196 -11.00 15.97 -10.07
C VAL A 196 -10.40 17.07 -10.96
N ASP A 197 -9.11 16.98 -11.30
CA ASP A 197 -8.46 17.96 -12.19
C ASP A 197 -8.94 17.83 -13.65
N LEU A 198 -9.26 16.62 -14.11
CA LEU A 198 -9.86 16.39 -15.44
C LEU A 198 -11.27 16.99 -15.55
N ALA A 199 -12.03 17.06 -14.46
CA ALA A 199 -13.37 17.63 -14.44
C ALA A 199 -13.39 19.19 -14.49
N LYS A 200 -12.23 19.84 -14.33
CA LYS A 200 -12.10 21.31 -14.30
C LYS A 200 -11.46 21.92 -15.55
N ALA A 201 -10.99 21.11 -16.50
CA ALA A 201 -10.37 21.60 -17.73
C ALA A 201 -11.44 22.09 -18.74
N PRO A 202 -11.20 23.20 -19.49
CA PRO A 202 -12.11 23.67 -20.52
C PRO A 202 -12.31 22.64 -21.63
N THR A 203 -13.56 22.32 -21.96
CA THR A 203 -13.94 21.32 -22.96
C THR A 203 -13.92 21.89 -24.38
N ASP A 204 -12.76 22.38 -24.85
CA ASP A 204 -12.60 22.77 -26.25
C ASP A 204 -11.61 21.86 -26.96
N GLY A 205 -12.15 20.97 -27.81
CA GLY A 205 -11.46 20.49 -29.00
C GLY A 205 -10.64 19.19 -28.92
N LEU A 206 -10.71 18.41 -27.84
CA LEU A 206 -10.08 17.07 -27.81
C LEU A 206 -11.16 15.98 -27.85
N THR A 207 -11.15 15.21 -28.94
CA THR A 207 -11.89 13.96 -29.09
C THR A 207 -11.76 13.11 -27.82
N SER A 208 -12.90 12.75 -27.25
CA SER A 208 -13.02 11.92 -26.05
C SER A 208 -12.24 10.62 -26.21
N VAL A 209 -11.08 10.54 -25.55
CA VAL A 209 -10.48 9.26 -25.21
C VAL A 209 -10.87 8.99 -23.77
N HIS A 210 -11.96 8.24 -23.57
CA HIS A 210 -12.29 7.67 -22.27
C HIS A 210 -11.14 6.74 -21.84
N LEU A 211 -10.36 7.17 -20.84
CA LEU A 211 -9.46 6.29 -20.10
C LEU A 211 -9.67 6.48 -18.60
N THR A 212 -10.87 6.14 -18.15
CA THR A 212 -11.08 5.69 -16.77
C THR A 212 -10.83 4.19 -16.75
N HIS A 213 -9.59 3.77 -16.51
CA HIS A 213 -9.36 2.42 -16.00
C HIS A 213 -8.86 2.58 -14.56
N PRO A 214 -9.68 2.25 -13.53
CA PRO A 214 -9.12 1.97 -12.22
C PRO A 214 -8.00 0.94 -12.39
N ILE A 215 -6.99 0.97 -11.52
CA ILE A 215 -6.01 -0.12 -11.48
C ILE A 215 -6.76 -1.31 -10.91
N ILE A 216 -7.39 -2.04 -11.80
CA ILE A 216 -8.02 -3.32 -11.54
C ILE A 216 -6.83 -4.22 -11.21
N MET A 217 -6.63 -4.51 -9.93
CA MET A 217 -5.69 -5.55 -9.52
C MET A 217 -6.42 -6.88 -9.65
N PRO A 218 -6.16 -7.66 -10.72
CA PRO A 218 -6.86 -8.90 -10.92
C PRO A 218 -6.58 -9.84 -9.75
N ALA A 219 -7.65 -10.51 -9.33
CA ALA A 219 -7.62 -11.48 -8.26
C ALA A 219 -8.00 -12.84 -8.82
N THR A 220 -7.49 -13.90 -8.20
CA THR A 220 -7.76 -15.27 -8.60
C THR A 220 -8.33 -16.04 -7.43
N VAL A 221 -9.36 -16.84 -7.70
CA VAL A 221 -9.80 -17.89 -6.77
C VAL A 221 -9.46 -19.23 -7.41
N THR A 222 -8.66 -20.03 -6.71
CA THR A 222 -8.41 -21.42 -7.09
C THR A 222 -9.22 -22.32 -6.19
N ILE A 223 -10.05 -23.19 -6.78
CA ILE A 223 -10.87 -24.16 -6.06
C ILE A 223 -10.34 -25.56 -6.37
N LEU A 224 -10.01 -26.33 -5.33
CA LEU A 224 -9.38 -27.64 -5.43
C LEU A 224 -10.23 -28.70 -4.72
N TYR A 225 -10.48 -29.83 -5.38
CA TYR A 225 -11.21 -30.96 -4.81
C TYR A 225 -10.24 -32.08 -4.39
N PRO A 226 -10.32 -32.59 -3.14
CA PRO A 226 -9.42 -33.62 -2.63
C PRO A 226 -9.40 -34.90 -3.47
N ASN A 227 -8.27 -35.60 -3.47
CA ASN A 227 -8.14 -36.92 -4.11
C ASN A 227 -8.21 -38.06 -3.08
N ASP A 228 -9.28 -38.06 -2.27
CA ASP A 228 -9.49 -39.07 -1.24
C ASP A 228 -9.94 -40.40 -1.87
N ALA A 229 -9.65 -41.52 -1.19
CA ALA A 229 -9.99 -42.85 -1.71
C ALA A 229 -11.50 -43.11 -1.89
N ASP A 230 -12.34 -42.44 -1.11
CA ASP A 230 -13.81 -42.49 -1.15
C ASP A 230 -14.42 -41.30 -1.92
N ALA A 231 -13.61 -40.50 -2.61
CA ALA A 231 -14.10 -39.38 -3.39
C ALA A 231 -14.91 -39.85 -4.62
N ASP A 232 -16.08 -39.27 -4.80
CA ASP A 232 -16.99 -39.55 -5.92
C ASP A 232 -17.34 -38.23 -6.61
N TYR A 233 -17.00 -38.15 -7.90
CA TYR A 233 -17.05 -36.94 -8.69
C TYR A 233 -17.70 -37.12 -10.06
N ASP A 234 -18.71 -36.31 -10.35
CA ASP A 234 -19.28 -36.16 -11.70
C ASP A 234 -18.61 -34.97 -12.42
N LEU A 235 -17.45 -35.24 -13.04
CA LEU A 235 -16.71 -34.21 -13.78
C LEU A 235 -17.46 -33.69 -15.00
N ASP A 236 -18.35 -34.50 -15.57
CA ASP A 236 -19.17 -34.12 -16.71
C ASP A 236 -20.21 -33.08 -16.29
N TYR A 237 -20.90 -33.31 -15.16
CA TYR A 237 -21.79 -32.33 -14.56
C TYR A 237 -21.03 -31.06 -14.14
N TYR A 238 -19.84 -31.21 -13.54
CA TYR A 238 -19.01 -30.09 -13.12
C TYR A 238 -18.71 -29.13 -14.30
N VAL A 239 -18.23 -29.66 -15.43
CA VAL A 239 -17.84 -28.85 -16.58
C VAL A 239 -19.06 -28.35 -17.38
N LYS A 240 -20.10 -29.18 -17.57
CA LYS A 240 -21.26 -28.84 -18.42
C LYS A 240 -22.32 -28.02 -17.69
N HIS A 241 -22.39 -28.06 -16.36
CA HIS A 241 -23.42 -27.40 -15.58
C HIS A 241 -22.87 -26.46 -14.51
N HIS A 242 -22.02 -26.95 -13.61
CA HIS A 242 -21.58 -26.17 -12.45
C HIS A 242 -20.74 -24.94 -12.82
N MET A 243 -19.70 -25.12 -13.64
CA MET A 243 -18.83 -24.02 -14.07
C MET A 243 -19.57 -22.97 -14.93
N PRO A 244 -20.45 -23.35 -15.88
CA PRO A 244 -21.34 -22.41 -16.57
C PRO A 244 -22.33 -21.69 -15.64
N LEU A 245 -22.90 -22.38 -14.64
CA LEU A 245 -23.79 -21.76 -13.64
C LEU A 245 -23.05 -20.65 -12.88
N LEU A 246 -21.84 -20.93 -12.41
CA LEU A 246 -20.97 -19.98 -11.73
C LEU A 246 -20.68 -18.78 -12.63
N GLY A 247 -20.24 -19.02 -13.88
CA GLY A 247 -19.98 -17.97 -14.86
C GLY A 247 -21.21 -17.08 -15.12
N LYS A 248 -22.41 -17.67 -15.21
CA LYS A 248 -23.67 -16.94 -15.41
C LYS A 248 -24.03 -16.07 -14.20
N LEU A 249 -23.92 -16.60 -12.98
CA LEU A 249 -24.33 -15.89 -11.76
C LEU A 249 -23.34 -14.79 -11.38
N TRP A 250 -22.04 -15.06 -11.53
CA TRP A 250 -20.98 -14.15 -11.07
C TRP A 250 -20.33 -13.33 -12.19
N GLY A 251 -20.66 -13.55 -13.47
CA GLY A 251 -20.19 -12.71 -14.57
C GLY A 251 -20.54 -11.23 -14.39
N THR A 252 -21.74 -10.94 -13.88
CA THR A 252 -22.15 -9.55 -13.56
C THR A 252 -21.50 -8.99 -12.29
N LYS A 253 -20.79 -9.84 -11.54
CA LYS A 253 -20.11 -9.49 -10.29
C LYS A 253 -18.60 -9.34 -10.46
N GLY A 254 -18.09 -9.30 -11.69
CA GLY A 254 -16.67 -9.08 -11.99
C GLY A 254 -15.86 -10.36 -12.22
N LEU A 255 -16.50 -11.52 -12.40
CA LEU A 255 -15.81 -12.70 -12.93
C LEU A 255 -15.42 -12.46 -14.39
N LYS A 256 -14.14 -12.65 -14.72
CA LYS A 256 -13.59 -12.46 -16.06
C LYS A 256 -13.50 -13.74 -16.87
N SER A 257 -12.97 -14.79 -16.26
CA SER A 257 -12.81 -16.09 -16.90
C SER A 257 -12.73 -17.19 -15.86
N TRP A 258 -12.91 -18.43 -16.30
CA TRP A 258 -12.67 -19.60 -15.47
C TRP A 258 -12.08 -20.71 -16.33
N THR A 259 -11.27 -21.56 -15.71
CA THR A 259 -10.78 -22.81 -16.27
C THR A 259 -11.24 -23.97 -15.40
N ALA A 260 -11.37 -25.16 -15.97
CA ALA A 260 -11.54 -26.40 -15.22
C ALA A 260 -10.40 -27.35 -15.60
N THR A 261 -9.76 -27.95 -14.61
CA THR A 261 -8.54 -28.75 -14.82
C THR A 261 -8.64 -30.03 -14.00
N LYS A 262 -8.51 -31.17 -14.68
CA LYS A 262 -8.26 -32.46 -14.03
C LYS A 262 -6.76 -32.63 -13.86
N TYR A 263 -6.32 -32.97 -12.65
CA TYR A 263 -4.90 -33.15 -12.36
C TYR A 263 -4.47 -34.57 -12.69
N ALA A 264 -3.27 -34.69 -13.25
CA ALA A 264 -2.61 -35.98 -13.48
C ALA A 264 -1.74 -36.33 -12.26
N PRO A 265 -1.38 -37.60 -12.08
CA PRO A 265 -0.31 -37.98 -11.16
C PRO A 265 1.00 -37.24 -11.45
N ASP A 266 1.87 -37.15 -10.45
CA ASP A 266 3.22 -36.61 -10.62
C ASP A 266 4.05 -37.48 -11.58
N ALA A 267 5.21 -36.96 -12.01
CA ALA A 267 6.07 -37.63 -12.98
C ALA A 267 6.57 -39.01 -12.53
N ASP A 268 6.60 -39.27 -11.22
CA ASP A 268 6.96 -40.54 -10.59
C ASP A 268 5.75 -41.49 -10.42
N GLY A 269 4.55 -41.06 -10.82
CA GLY A 269 3.30 -41.81 -10.69
C GLY A 269 2.60 -41.63 -9.34
N SER A 270 3.14 -40.81 -8.43
CA SER A 270 2.51 -40.54 -7.14
C SER A 270 1.17 -39.79 -7.33
N PRO A 271 0.12 -40.15 -6.59
CA PRO A 271 -1.15 -39.45 -6.68
C PRO A 271 -1.02 -38.04 -6.07
N HIS A 272 -1.52 -37.04 -6.78
CA HIS A 272 -1.60 -35.68 -6.27
C HIS A 272 -2.71 -35.59 -5.20
N PRO A 273 -2.57 -34.74 -4.15
CA PRO A 273 -3.59 -34.58 -3.11
C PRO A 273 -4.94 -34.04 -3.61
N TYR A 274 -5.01 -33.58 -4.86
CA TYR A 274 -6.22 -33.02 -5.47
C TYR A 274 -6.51 -33.68 -6.80
N ALA A 275 -7.76 -34.04 -7.05
CA ALA A 275 -8.19 -34.75 -8.25
C ALA A 275 -8.47 -33.81 -9.42
N PHE A 276 -9.10 -32.66 -9.14
CA PHE A 276 -9.42 -31.63 -10.12
C PHE A 276 -9.68 -30.28 -9.41
N GLY A 277 -9.81 -29.23 -10.19
CA GLY A 277 -10.12 -27.90 -9.69
C GLY A 277 -10.45 -26.90 -10.79
N CYS A 278 -10.68 -25.66 -10.38
CA CYS A 278 -10.81 -24.53 -11.27
C CYS A 278 -9.96 -23.35 -10.81
N SER A 279 -9.54 -22.54 -11.78
CA SER A 279 -9.02 -21.20 -11.53
C SER A 279 -10.01 -20.20 -12.10
N ILE A 280 -10.44 -19.25 -11.29
CA ILE A 280 -11.40 -18.23 -11.66
C ILE A 280 -10.68 -16.88 -11.57
N ALA A 281 -10.59 -16.17 -12.69
CA ALA A 281 -10.04 -14.83 -12.74
C ALA A 281 -11.15 -13.80 -12.50
N TRP A 282 -10.83 -12.82 -11.67
CA TRP A 282 -11.74 -11.76 -11.25
C TRP A 282 -11.13 -10.40 -11.54
N GLU A 283 -11.99 -9.41 -11.75
CA GLU A 283 -11.60 -8.01 -11.81
C GLU A 283 -10.89 -7.59 -10.53
N THR A 284 -11.47 -7.85 -9.36
CA THR A 284 -10.91 -7.37 -8.08
C THR A 284 -11.17 -8.35 -6.94
N ALA A 285 -10.44 -8.17 -5.83
CA ALA A 285 -10.73 -8.88 -4.59
C ALA A 285 -12.11 -8.52 -4.00
N ASP A 286 -12.58 -7.29 -4.20
CA ASP A 286 -13.91 -6.86 -3.75
C ASP A 286 -15.03 -7.53 -4.55
N ALA A 287 -14.81 -7.76 -5.85
CA ALA A 287 -15.72 -8.54 -6.69
C ALA A 287 -15.91 -9.97 -6.16
N ILE A 288 -14.82 -10.61 -5.71
CA ILE A 288 -14.88 -11.92 -5.03
C ILE A 288 -15.74 -11.81 -3.77
N LYS A 289 -15.45 -10.86 -2.89
CA LYS A 289 -16.19 -10.69 -1.63
C LYS A 289 -17.69 -10.49 -1.88
N ALA A 290 -18.04 -9.66 -2.87
CA ALA A 290 -19.42 -9.40 -3.25
C ALA A 290 -20.11 -10.65 -3.82
N ALA A 291 -19.42 -11.44 -4.63
CA ALA A 291 -19.97 -12.68 -5.20
C ALA A 291 -20.24 -13.75 -4.13
N PHE A 292 -19.30 -13.94 -3.19
CA PHE A 292 -19.41 -14.95 -2.13
C PHE A 292 -20.34 -14.54 -0.99
N SER A 293 -20.54 -13.24 -0.76
CA SER A 293 -21.49 -12.73 0.25
C SER A 293 -22.88 -12.45 -0.34
N GLY A 294 -23.02 -12.56 -1.67
CA GLY A 294 -24.24 -12.26 -2.40
C GLY A 294 -25.29 -13.37 -2.31
N PRO A 295 -26.57 -13.06 -2.62
CA PRO A 295 -27.66 -14.03 -2.59
C PRO A 295 -27.47 -15.19 -3.58
N GLU A 296 -26.63 -15.02 -4.61
CA GLU A 296 -26.30 -16.04 -5.59
C GLU A 296 -25.34 -17.12 -5.05
N ALA A 297 -24.54 -16.80 -4.03
CA ALA A 297 -23.55 -17.73 -3.47
C ALA A 297 -24.19 -19.01 -2.96
N GLY A 298 -25.35 -18.92 -2.29
CA GLY A 298 -26.07 -20.09 -1.80
C GLY A 298 -26.46 -21.07 -2.92
N LYS A 299 -26.76 -20.57 -4.13
CA LYS A 299 -27.10 -21.43 -5.28
C LYS A 299 -25.87 -22.16 -5.83
N VAL A 300 -24.73 -21.46 -5.91
CA VAL A 300 -23.47 -22.07 -6.36
C VAL A 300 -23.02 -23.13 -5.36
N MET A 301 -23.03 -22.82 -4.07
CA MET A 301 -22.59 -23.75 -3.02
C MET A 301 -23.51 -24.96 -2.87
N ALA A 302 -24.83 -24.77 -3.01
CA ALA A 302 -25.78 -25.89 -2.98
C ALA A 302 -25.63 -26.84 -4.17
N ASP A 303 -25.14 -26.36 -5.31
CA ASP A 303 -24.93 -27.17 -6.51
C ASP A 303 -23.74 -28.14 -6.39
N VAL A 304 -22.81 -27.89 -5.45
CA VAL A 304 -21.63 -28.75 -5.19
C VAL A 304 -22.01 -30.18 -4.87
N ALA A 305 -23.07 -30.39 -4.08
CA ALA A 305 -23.53 -31.72 -3.68
C ALA A 305 -24.03 -32.59 -4.86
N LYS A 306 -24.24 -32.01 -6.05
CA LYS A 306 -24.70 -32.76 -7.23
C LYS A 306 -23.57 -33.42 -8.01
N PHE A 307 -22.32 -32.98 -7.82
CA PHE A 307 -21.16 -33.55 -8.52
C PHE A 307 -20.03 -33.96 -7.58
N SER A 308 -20.14 -33.70 -6.27
CA SER A 308 -19.07 -33.97 -5.32
C SER A 308 -19.63 -34.40 -3.98
N ASN A 309 -19.09 -35.50 -3.45
CA ASN A 309 -19.28 -35.89 -2.04
C ASN A 309 -18.25 -35.24 -1.09
N LYS A 310 -17.24 -34.54 -1.61
CA LYS A 310 -16.21 -33.82 -0.85
C LYS A 310 -16.43 -32.31 -0.89
N GLN A 311 -15.95 -31.63 0.15
CA GLN A 311 -15.89 -30.16 0.16
C GLN A 311 -14.60 -29.69 -0.53
N PRO A 312 -14.67 -28.65 -1.37
CA PRO A 312 -13.47 -28.09 -1.96
C PRO A 312 -12.68 -27.24 -0.96
N ILE A 313 -11.41 -27.07 -1.27
CA ILE A 313 -10.55 -26.03 -0.68
C ILE A 313 -10.54 -24.84 -1.63
N MET A 314 -10.67 -23.64 -1.08
CA MET A 314 -10.64 -22.39 -1.83
C MET A 314 -9.40 -21.59 -1.44
N LEU A 315 -8.59 -21.24 -2.42
CA LEU A 315 -7.39 -20.42 -2.29
C LEU A 315 -7.66 -19.07 -2.93
N PHE A 316 -7.62 -18.02 -2.12
CA PHE A 316 -7.79 -16.65 -2.57
C PHE A 316 -6.40 -16.05 -2.83
N GLY A 317 -6.13 -15.71 -4.08
CA GLY A 317 -4.84 -15.22 -4.53
C GLY A 317 -4.94 -13.84 -5.17
N LYS A 318 -3.86 -13.06 -5.01
CA LYS A 318 -3.61 -11.87 -5.82
C LYS A 318 -2.74 -12.28 -7.01
N GLN A 319 -3.10 -11.88 -8.21
CA GLN A 319 -2.26 -12.09 -9.38
C GLN A 319 -1.00 -11.21 -9.27
N LEU A 320 0.18 -11.82 -9.37
CA LEU A 320 1.47 -11.13 -9.21
C LEU A 320 2.10 -10.72 -10.56
N ALA A 321 1.80 -11.45 -11.63
CA ALA A 321 2.24 -11.18 -12.99
C ALA A 321 1.29 -11.85 -14.02
N GLU A 322 1.34 -11.41 -15.27
CA GLU A 322 0.80 -12.09 -16.45
C GLU A 322 1.83 -12.04 -17.59
N SER A 323 1.79 -13.03 -18.48
CA SER A 323 2.71 -13.17 -19.63
C SER A 323 2.15 -12.52 -20.88
#